data_AF-A0A7W0VA46-F1
#
_entry.id   AF-A0A7W0VA46-F1
#
_cell.length_a   1.000
_cell.length_b   1.000
_cell.length_c   1.000
_cell.angle_alpha   90.00
_cell.angle_beta   90.00
_cell.angle_gamma   90.00
#
_symmetry.space_group_name_H-M   'P 1'
#
loop_
_entity.id
_entity.type
_entity.pdbx_description
1 polymer ?
#
loop_
_entity_poly.entity_id
_entity_poly.type
_entity_poly.pdbx_seq_one_letter_code
_entity_poly.pdbx_strand_id
1 'polypeptide(L)'
;MASVQAQAEGRVVLRDGVKFNGVKIFSATMFADRAQLGDKVTAWIAENPNIVLTEMIVTQSSDASFHCIAISVFYRQPPAQKPS
;
A
#
# COMPACT_ATOMS: atom_id res chain seq x y z
N MET A 1 -2.09 -29.88 -21.58
CA MET A 1 -1.43 -28.92 -20.67
C MET A 1 -2.50 -27.95 -20.21
N ALA A 2 -2.92 -28.02 -18.96
CA ALA A 2 -4.01 -27.20 -18.44
C ALA A 2 -3.48 -25.82 -18.04
N SER A 3 -4.03 -24.77 -18.65
CA SER A 3 -3.81 -23.38 -18.31
C SER A 3 -4.36 -23.08 -16.92
N VAL A 4 -3.49 -22.91 -15.93
CA VAL A 4 -3.89 -22.34 -14.64
C VAL A 4 -3.91 -20.82 -14.79
N GLN A 5 -5.05 -20.30 -15.21
CA GLN A 5 -5.38 -18.89 -14.99
C GLN A 5 -5.69 -18.76 -13.50
N ALA A 6 -4.73 -18.29 -12.71
CA ALA A 6 -4.97 -17.91 -11.32
C ALA A 6 -5.90 -16.68 -11.34
N GLN A 7 -7.21 -16.93 -11.19
CA GLN A 7 -8.15 -15.85 -10.94
C GLN A 7 -7.84 -15.29 -9.54
N ALA A 8 -7.29 -14.08 -9.49
CA ALA A 8 -7.19 -13.33 -8.26
C ALA A 8 -8.61 -12.92 -7.85
N GLU A 9 -9.25 -13.70 -6.98
CA GLU A 9 -10.51 -13.31 -6.35
C GLU A 9 -10.26 -12.09 -5.45
N GLY A 10 -10.68 -10.91 -5.92
CA GLY A 10 -10.61 -9.70 -5.13
C GLY A 10 -11.70 -9.71 -4.05
N ARG A 11 -11.31 -9.73 -2.77
CA ARG A 11 -12.25 -9.56 -1.64
C ARG A 11 -12.31 -8.10 -1.21
N VAL A 12 -13.48 -7.47 -1.36
CA VAL A 12 -13.74 -6.15 -0.77
C VAL A 12 -14.09 -6.34 0.71
N VAL A 13 -13.34 -5.68 1.61
CA VAL A 13 -13.63 -5.66 3.04
C VAL A 13 -13.95 -4.21 3.43
N LEU A 14 -15.21 -3.95 3.80
CA LEU A 14 -15.60 -2.68 4.40
C LEU A 14 -15.41 -2.79 5.91
N ARG A 15 -14.52 -1.96 6.49
CA ARG A 15 -14.28 -1.93 7.93
C ARG A 15 -14.88 -0.66 8.52
N ASP A 16 -15.94 -0.82 9.30
CA ASP A 16 -16.50 0.27 10.09
C ASP A 16 -15.48 0.72 11.15
N GLY A 17 -15.06 1.99 11.09
CA GLY A 17 -14.13 2.61 12.04
C GLY A 17 -12.81 3.10 11.44
N VAL A 18 -12.41 2.62 10.26
CA VAL A 18 -11.17 3.08 9.59
C VAL A 18 -11.50 4.15 8.55
N LYS A 19 -11.55 5.42 8.98
CA LYS A 19 -11.79 6.56 8.09
C LYS A 19 -10.49 7.09 7.49
N PHE A 20 -10.25 6.81 6.22
CA PHE A 20 -9.17 7.36 5.39
C PHE A 20 -9.74 8.23 4.26
N ASN A 21 -8.93 9.12 3.70
CA ASN A 21 -9.27 9.88 2.49
C ASN A 21 -8.17 9.80 1.41
N GLY A 22 -7.10 9.05 1.67
CA GLY A 22 -6.04 8.80 0.74
C GLY A 22 -5.39 7.43 0.96
N VAL A 23 -4.77 6.91 -0.09
CA VAL A 23 -3.96 5.70 -0.07
C VAL A 23 -2.70 5.92 -0.89
N LYS A 24 -1.56 5.48 -0.36
CA LYS A 24 -0.28 5.45 -1.07
C LYS A 24 0.19 4.01 -1.17
N ILE A 25 0.48 3.56 -2.38
CA ILE A 25 0.92 2.18 -2.64
C ILE A 25 2.40 2.20 -3.02
N PHE A 26 3.17 1.32 -2.38
CA PHE A 26 4.57 1.06 -2.71
C PHE A 26 4.68 -0.41 -3.10
N SER A 27 5.20 -0.71 -4.28
CA SER A 27 5.32 -2.09 -4.75
C SER A 27 6.66 -2.35 -5.40
N ALA A 28 7.16 -3.57 -5.24
CA ALA A 28 8.38 -4.04 -5.90
C ALA A 28 8.21 -5.47 -6.41
N THR A 29 8.73 -5.71 -7.62
CA THR A 29 8.78 -7.03 -8.26
C THR A 29 10.20 -7.60 -8.28
N MET A 30 11.22 -6.74 -8.24
CA MET A 30 12.64 -7.12 -8.21
C MET A 30 13.17 -7.26 -6.78
N PHE A 31 14.06 -8.23 -6.55
CA PHE A 31 14.62 -8.54 -5.22
C PHE A 31 15.30 -7.34 -4.55
N ALA A 32 16.15 -6.62 -5.29
CA ALA A 32 16.87 -5.47 -4.75
C ALA A 32 15.91 -4.35 -4.29
N ASP A 33 14.85 -4.09 -5.05
CA ASP A 33 13.85 -3.07 -4.73
C ASP A 33 12.98 -3.44 -3.53
N ARG A 34 12.76 -4.75 -3.29
CA ARG A 34 11.99 -5.22 -2.12
C ARG A 34 12.63 -4.77 -0.81
N ALA A 35 13.96 -4.83 -0.71
CA ALA A 35 14.68 -4.44 0.50
C ALA A 35 14.52 -2.94 0.82
N GLN A 36 14.30 -2.11 -0.20
CA GLN A 36 14.18 -0.66 -0.05
C GLN A 36 12.75 -0.17 0.18
N LEU A 37 11.73 -1.04 0.08
CA LEU A 37 10.33 -0.61 0.22
C LEU A 37 10.05 0.02 1.59
N GLY A 38 10.60 -0.56 2.66
CA GLY A 38 10.45 -0.01 4.02
C GLY A 38 11.03 1.39 4.16
N ASP A 39 12.24 1.60 3.62
CA ASP A 39 12.91 2.90 3.65
C ASP A 39 12.12 3.94 2.84
N LYS A 40 11.62 3.57 1.65
CA LYS A 40 10.79 4.44 0.80
C LYS A 40 9.49 4.84 1.50
N VAL A 41 8.83 3.90 2.19
CA VAL A 41 7.63 4.19 2.98
C VAL A 41 7.96 5.16 4.12
N THR A 42 9.04 4.90 4.85
CA THR A 42 9.46 5.71 6.00
C THR A 42 9.82 7.13 5.58
N ALA A 43 10.60 7.28 4.50
CA ALA A 43 10.95 8.59 3.94
C ALA A 43 9.69 9.36 3.51
N TRP A 44 8.77 8.71 2.80
CA TRP A 44 7.52 9.34 2.39
C TRP A 44 6.67 9.80 3.59
N ILE A 45 6.57 8.99 4.66
CA ILE A 45 5.86 9.40 5.87
C ILE A 45 6.50 10.65 6.48
N ALA A 46 7.84 10.69 6.57
CA ALA A 46 8.57 11.83 7.11
C ALA A 46 8.38 13.11 6.29
N GLU A 47 8.28 12.99 4.96
CA GLU A 47 8.02 14.11 4.04
C GLU A 47 6.58 14.64 4.13
N ASN A 48 5.67 13.90 4.77
CA ASN A 48 4.25 14.22 4.84
C ASN A 48 3.77 14.37 6.30
N PRO A 49 4.33 15.30 7.11
CA PRO A 49 4.04 15.38 8.54
C PRO A 49 2.57 15.70 8.88
N ASN A 50 1.83 16.23 7.90
CA ASN A 50 0.44 16.62 8.08
C ASN A 50 -0.55 15.46 7.91
N ILE A 51 -0.13 14.28 7.45
CA ILE A 51 -1.03 13.13 7.30
C ILE A 51 -1.14 12.34 8.61
N VAL A 52 -2.33 11.81 8.88
CA VAL A 52 -2.54 10.84 9.96
C VAL A 52 -2.63 9.46 9.34
N LEU A 53 -1.67 8.58 9.66
CA LEU A 53 -1.72 7.18 9.23
C LEU A 53 -2.88 6.45 9.91
N THR A 54 -3.64 5.70 9.12
CA THR A 54 -4.84 4.98 9.59
C THR A 54 -4.63 3.47 9.54
N GLU A 55 -4.00 2.96 8.49
CA GLU A 55 -3.72 1.54 8.32
C GLU A 55 -2.54 1.34 7.36
N MET A 56 -1.80 0.24 7.54
CA MET A 56 -0.82 -0.24 6.58
C MET A 56 -1.04 -1.72 6.33
N ILE A 57 -1.18 -2.11 5.06
CA ILE A 57 -1.37 -3.50 4.65
C ILE A 57 -0.18 -3.91 3.79
N VAL A 58 0.49 -4.99 4.20
CA VAL A 58 1.54 -5.63 3.40
C VAL A 58 0.95 -6.85 2.72
N THR A 59 0.98 -6.85 1.40
CA THR A 59 0.51 -7.96 0.58
C THR A 59 1.68 -8.56 -0.19
N GLN A 60 1.81 -9.88 -0.13
CA GLN A 60 2.76 -10.62 -0.94
C GLN A 60 1.99 -11.51 -1.92
N SER A 61 2.42 -11.51 -3.17
CA SER A 61 1.97 -12.47 -4.19
C SER A 61 3.19 -13.27 -4.63
N SER A 62 3.17 -14.58 -4.38
CA SER A 62 4.19 -15.51 -4.85
C SER A 62 3.61 -16.38 -5.95
N ASP A 63 4.11 -16.22 -7.18
CA ASP A 63 4.18 -17.35 -8.11
C ASP A 63 5.62 -17.88 -8.11
N ALA A 64 5.83 -19.08 -8.67
CA ALA A 64 7.11 -19.79 -8.63
C ALA A 64 8.28 -19.04 -9.28
N SER A 65 8.06 -17.87 -9.90
CA SER A 65 9.09 -17.10 -10.61
C SER A 65 9.11 -15.61 -10.25
N PHE A 66 8.03 -15.05 -9.69
CA PHE A 66 7.92 -13.63 -9.37
C PHE A 66 7.18 -13.42 -8.04
N HIS A 67 7.89 -12.81 -7.08
CA HIS A 67 7.37 -12.48 -5.76
C HIS A 67 7.14 -10.97 -5.69
N CYS A 68 5.92 -10.52 -5.89
CA CYS A 68 5.58 -9.12 -5.71
C CYS A 68 5.33 -8.83 -4.24
N ILE A 69 5.88 -7.74 -3.71
CA ILE A 69 5.49 -7.18 -2.41
C ILE A 69 4.86 -5.82 -2.67
N ALA A 70 3.71 -5.58 -2.04
CA ALA A 70 3.06 -4.28 -2.01
C ALA A 70 2.81 -3.86 -0.55
N ILE A 71 3.06 -2.59 -0.25
CA ILE A 71 2.72 -1.94 1.01
C ILE A 71 1.70 -0.85 0.67
N SER A 72 0.47 -1.03 1.12
CA SER A 72 -0.62 -0.06 0.96
C SER A 72 -0.76 0.73 2.26
N VAL A 73 -0.51 2.03 2.21
CA VAL A 73 -0.56 2.95 3.34
C VAL A 73 -1.81 3.81 3.22
N PHE A 74 -2.76 3.60 4.12
CA PHE A 74 -4.00 4.37 4.18
C PHE A 74 -3.84 5.51 5.18
N TYR A 75 -4.26 6.71 4.79
CA TYR A 75 -4.09 7.89 5.61
C TYR A 75 -5.26 8.86 5.51
N ARG A 76 -5.30 9.79 6.46
CA ARG A 76 -6.17 10.96 6.42
C ARG A 76 -5.33 12.22 6.30
N GLN A 77 -5.55 12.98 5.24
CA GLN A 77 -5.07 14.34 5.14
C GLN A 77 -6.11 15.29 5.75
N PRO A 78 -5.72 16.23 6.62
CA PRO A 78 -6.59 17.30 7.08
C PRO A 78 -7.18 18.06 5.88
N PRO A 79 -8.39 18.62 6.00
CA PRO A 79 -8.91 19.51 4.97
C PRO A 79 -7.89 20.62 4.71
N ALA A 80 -7.61 20.92 3.45
CA ALA A 80 -6.78 22.07 3.11
C ALA A 80 -7.41 23.31 3.75
N GLN A 81 -6.67 23.95 4.66
CA GLN A 81 -7.14 25.15 5.32
C GLN A 81 -7.32 26.21 4.22
N LYS A 82 -8.56 26.67 4.00
CA LYS A 82 -8.79 27.77 3.05
C LYS A 82 -7.95 28.96 3.53
N PRO A 83 -7.11 29.57 2.67
CA PRO A 83 -6.48 30.83 3.00
C PRO A 83 -7.61 31.85 3.26
N SER A 84 -7.49 32.54 4.40
CA SER A 84 -8.50 33.47 4.90
C SER A 84 -8.65 34.71 4.02
#